data_AF-A0A957IKM6-F1
#
_entry.id   AF-A0A957IKM6-F1
#
_cell.length_a   1.000
_cell.length_b   1.000
_cell.length_c   1.000
_cell.angle_alpha   90.00
_cell.angle_beta   90.00
_cell.angle_gamma   90.00
#
_symmetry.space_group_name_H-M   'P 1'
#
loop_
_entity.id
_entity.type
_entity.pdbx_description
1 polymer ?
#
loop_
_entity_poly.entity_id
_entity_poly.type
_entity_poly.pdbx_seq_one_letter_code
_entity_poly.pdbx_strand_id
1 'polypeptide(L)'
;MDVYKQIVDVLTIIVISVGGGGILLLGVASLISKIWSEVISIRTKARHDQKLEELRAEISERQDFLNASLSSLSTGYQESHKEIILALQTLWETVLEIRQFVSPFIFPYTVLVRNEYSGIPVHEIGNGYIADGMPRISEEQFFKALPVKDSEIEKRRLFVGEKLWLMFQIYNALSSRLAYKVVKVLNEKNQIPEWDKDFEGRPDPFFNSLSVILEENEIKQIIDIFEINTPQLLLSAVEEKILGEMNELIFG
;
A
#
# COMPACT_ATOMS: atom_id res chain seq x y z
N MET A 1 8.72 -41.66 109.18
CA MET A 1 9.65 -40.97 108.25
C MET A 1 9.85 -41.77 106.95
N ASP A 2 9.62 -43.09 106.94
CA ASP A 2 9.79 -43.95 105.75
C ASP A 2 8.73 -43.82 104.65
N VAL A 3 7.49 -43.43 104.97
CA VAL A 3 6.42 -43.30 103.97
C VAL A 3 6.68 -42.15 102.98
N TYR A 4 7.31 -41.06 103.45
CA TYR A 4 7.62 -39.90 102.60
C TYR A 4 8.74 -40.20 101.60
N LYS A 5 9.69 -41.07 101.97
CA LYS A 5 10.82 -41.47 101.12
C LYS A 5 10.35 -42.42 100.00
N GLN A 6 9.45 -43.37 100.31
CA GLN A 6 8.84 -44.23 99.29
C GLN A 6 7.95 -43.46 98.30
N ILE A 7 7.21 -42.44 98.74
CA ILE A 7 6.40 -41.61 97.84
C ILE A 7 7.28 -40.78 96.90
N VAL A 8 8.40 -40.23 97.40
CA VAL A 8 9.35 -39.46 96.58
C VAL A 8 10.08 -40.37 95.58
N ASP A 9 10.50 -41.57 95.98
CA ASP A 9 11.16 -42.52 95.05
C ASP A 9 10.19 -43.02 93.97
N VAL A 10 8.93 -43.29 94.32
CA VAL A 10 7.89 -43.66 93.34
C VAL A 10 7.58 -42.50 92.39
N LEU A 11 7.45 -41.26 92.89
CA LEU A 11 7.26 -40.08 92.05
C LEU A 11 8.47 -39.80 91.16
N THR A 12 9.69 -40.02 91.63
CA THR A 12 10.92 -39.80 90.86
C THR A 12 11.07 -40.86 89.76
N ILE A 13 10.72 -42.12 90.04
CA ILE A 13 10.67 -43.21 89.05
C ILE A 13 9.53 -42.98 88.04
N ILE A 14 8.37 -42.46 88.47
CA ILE A 14 7.29 -42.06 87.56
C ILE A 14 7.73 -40.89 86.67
N VAL A 15 8.39 -39.87 87.22
CA VAL A 15 8.90 -38.72 86.45
C VAL A 15 10.04 -39.13 85.49
N ILE A 16 10.94 -40.03 85.90
CA ILE A 16 12.01 -40.57 85.05
C ILE A 16 11.47 -41.52 83.98
N SER A 17 10.45 -42.33 84.29
CA SER A 17 9.80 -43.23 83.31
C SER A 17 8.90 -42.49 82.32
N VAL A 18 8.22 -41.42 82.76
CA VAL A 18 7.46 -40.52 81.88
C VAL A 18 8.39 -39.62 81.06
N GLY A 19 9.51 -39.17 81.62
CA GLY A 19 10.52 -38.37 80.94
C GLY A 19 11.35 -39.15 79.90
N GLY A 20 11.72 -40.40 80.20
CA GLY A 20 12.42 -41.30 79.26
C GLY A 20 11.54 -41.75 78.08
N GLY A 21 10.24 -41.99 78.35
CA GLY A 21 9.25 -42.24 77.30
C GLY A 21 9.03 -41.03 76.39
N GLY A 22 9.08 -39.81 76.95
CA GLY A 22 8.97 -38.57 76.19
C GLY A 22 10.08 -38.37 75.14
N ILE A 23 11.33 -38.71 75.46
CA ILE A 23 12.46 -38.59 74.52
C ILE A 23 12.33 -39.59 73.36
N LEU A 24 11.90 -40.83 73.64
CA LEU A 24 11.63 -41.83 72.60
C LEU A 24 10.45 -41.40 71.72
N LEU A 25 9.37 -40.86 72.30
CA LEU A 25 8.24 -40.33 71.56
C LEU A 25 8.63 -39.14 70.67
N LEU A 26 9.47 -38.22 71.16
CA LEU A 26 10.00 -37.11 70.38
C LEU A 26 10.90 -37.60 69.22
N GLY A 27 11.73 -38.61 69.44
CA GLY A 27 12.55 -39.24 68.41
C GLY A 27 11.72 -39.89 67.30
N VAL A 28 10.68 -40.65 67.68
CA VAL A 28 9.74 -41.27 66.74
C VAL A 28 8.92 -40.22 66.00
N ALA A 29 8.43 -39.18 66.68
CA ALA A 29 7.70 -38.07 66.06
C ALA A 29 8.57 -37.30 65.06
N SER A 30 9.86 -37.10 65.36
CA SER A 30 10.85 -36.50 64.46
C SER A 30 11.05 -37.32 63.17
N LEU A 31 11.15 -38.65 63.29
CA LEU A 31 11.29 -39.53 62.13
C LEU A 31 10.04 -39.52 61.24
N ILE A 32 8.85 -39.56 61.85
CA ILE A 32 7.58 -39.46 61.12
C ILE A 32 7.48 -38.09 60.44
N SER A 33 7.78 -37.00 61.14
CA SER A 33 7.77 -35.64 60.58
C SER A 33 8.73 -35.52 59.38
N LYS A 34 9.93 -36.11 59.48
CA LYS A 34 10.90 -36.12 58.38
C LYS A 34 10.37 -36.89 57.16
N ILE A 35 9.82 -38.09 57.33
CA ILE A 35 9.27 -38.89 56.23
C ILE A 35 8.09 -38.17 55.58
N TRP A 36 7.16 -37.62 56.38
CA TRP A 36 6.03 -36.85 55.86
C TRP A 36 6.49 -35.59 55.12
N SER A 37 7.48 -34.88 55.65
CA SER A 37 8.07 -33.72 54.99
C SER A 37 8.73 -34.10 53.66
N GLU A 38 9.46 -35.20 53.59
CA GLU A 38 10.07 -35.69 52.36
C GLU A 38 9.02 -36.09 51.32
N VAL A 39 7.98 -36.84 51.72
CA VAL A 39 6.88 -37.24 50.83
C VAL A 39 6.10 -36.03 50.31
N ILE A 40 5.76 -35.08 51.19
CA ILE A 40 5.07 -33.85 50.81
C ILE A 40 5.95 -33.05 49.85
N SER A 41 7.24 -32.88 50.16
CA SER A 41 8.22 -32.16 49.34
C SER A 41 8.33 -32.75 47.93
N ILE A 42 8.48 -34.08 47.81
CA ILE A 42 8.56 -34.78 46.53
C ILE A 42 7.28 -34.55 45.72
N ARG A 43 6.11 -34.64 46.37
CA ARG A 43 4.82 -34.45 45.69
C ARG A 43 4.59 -33.01 45.25
N THR A 44 4.96 -32.03 46.07
CA THR A 44 4.89 -30.60 45.71
C THR A 44 5.86 -30.27 44.59
N LYS A 45 7.08 -30.83 44.63
CA LYS A 45 8.08 -30.65 43.59
C LYS A 45 7.61 -31.25 42.26
N ALA A 46 7.12 -32.49 42.27
CA ALA A 46 6.55 -33.13 41.08
C ALA A 46 5.38 -32.32 40.48
N ARG A 47 4.50 -31.76 41.32
CA ARG A 47 3.42 -30.88 40.85
C ARG A 47 3.94 -29.57 40.27
N HIS A 48 4.98 -28.98 40.86
CA HIS A 48 5.59 -27.77 40.33
C HIS A 48 6.29 -28.03 39.00
N ASP A 49 7.04 -29.12 38.89
CA ASP A 49 7.72 -29.53 37.66
C ASP A 49 6.71 -29.81 36.53
N GLN A 50 5.61 -30.52 36.85
CA GLN A 50 4.51 -30.74 35.91
C GLN A 50 3.91 -29.41 35.43
N LYS A 51 3.61 -28.49 36.36
CA LYS A 51 3.01 -27.20 36.01
C LYS A 51 3.97 -26.31 35.20
N LEU A 52 5.28 -26.42 35.45
CA LEU A 52 6.30 -25.74 34.65
C LEU A 52 6.37 -26.30 33.24
N GLU A 53 6.29 -27.61 33.06
CA GLU A 53 6.22 -28.22 31.73
C GLU A 53 4.92 -27.88 31.00
N GLU A 54 3.78 -27.87 31.70
CA GLU A 54 2.50 -27.40 31.12
C GLU A 54 2.59 -25.94 30.65
N LEU A 55 3.15 -25.04 31.48
CA LEU A 55 3.34 -23.64 31.09
C LEU A 55 4.36 -23.47 29.95
N ARG A 56 5.42 -24.28 29.91
CA ARG A 56 6.40 -24.28 28.81
C ARG A 56 5.76 -24.76 27.51
N ALA A 57 4.97 -25.83 27.57
CA ALA A 57 4.23 -26.33 26.43
C ALA A 57 3.23 -25.28 25.92
N GLU A 58 2.49 -24.62 26.81
CA GLU A 58 1.56 -23.55 26.46
C GLU A 58 2.27 -22.33 25.82
N ILE A 59 3.43 -21.92 26.36
CA ILE A 59 4.23 -20.83 25.78
C ILE A 59 4.74 -21.22 24.38
N SER A 60 5.23 -22.46 24.22
CA SER A 60 5.70 -22.97 22.93
C SER A 60 4.59 -22.97 21.90
N GLU A 61 3.40 -23.48 22.27
CA GLU A 61 2.24 -23.51 21.39
C GLU A 61 1.80 -22.11 20.96
N ARG A 62 1.76 -21.15 21.90
CA ARG A 62 1.45 -19.75 21.59
C ARG A 62 2.50 -19.12 20.68
N GLN A 63 3.78 -19.41 20.89
CA GLN A 63 4.86 -18.91 20.04
C GLN A 63 4.76 -19.47 18.62
N ASP A 64 4.47 -20.76 18.48
CA ASP A 64 4.29 -21.41 17.18
C ASP A 64 3.07 -20.84 16.44
N PHE A 65 1.96 -20.64 17.16
CA PHE A 65 0.77 -20.00 16.60
C PHE A 65 1.03 -18.56 16.13
N LEU A 66 1.74 -17.76 16.95
CA LEU A 66 2.12 -16.39 16.58
C LEU A 66 3.03 -16.36 15.36
N ASN A 67 4.04 -17.23 15.31
CA ASN A 67 4.96 -17.32 14.18
C ASN A 67 4.23 -17.75 12.90
N ALA A 68 3.32 -18.73 12.99
CA ALA A 68 2.51 -19.17 11.85
C ALA A 68 1.59 -18.05 11.35
N SER A 69 0.96 -17.31 12.27
CA SER A 69 0.09 -16.17 11.94
C SER A 69 0.87 -15.03 11.28
N LEU A 70 2.03 -14.67 11.85
CA LEU A 70 2.93 -13.66 11.27
C LEU A 70 3.43 -14.07 9.89
N SER A 71 3.81 -15.34 9.71
CA SER A 71 4.24 -15.87 8.42
C SER A 71 3.12 -15.82 7.37
N SER A 72 1.90 -16.19 7.75
CA SER A 72 0.73 -16.12 6.86
C SER A 72 0.40 -14.68 6.46
N LEU A 73 0.43 -13.73 7.42
CA LEU A 73 0.20 -12.31 7.15
C LEU A 73 1.31 -11.73 6.27
N SER A 74 2.56 -12.04 6.58
CA SER A 74 3.72 -11.62 5.78
C SER A 74 3.63 -12.13 4.35
N THR A 75 3.26 -13.40 4.16
CA THR A 75 3.15 -14.01 2.82
C THR A 75 2.00 -13.38 2.03
N GLY A 76 0.83 -13.19 2.65
CA GLY A 76 -0.31 -12.54 1.99
C GLY A 76 -0.02 -11.08 1.63
N TYR A 77 0.67 -10.35 2.50
CA TYR A 77 1.09 -8.98 2.24
C TYR A 77 2.13 -8.90 1.11
N GLN A 78 3.14 -9.77 1.12
CA GLN A 78 4.15 -9.82 0.06
C GLN A 78 3.54 -10.10 -1.31
N GLU A 79 2.59 -11.04 -1.41
CA GLU A 79 1.96 -11.36 -2.69
C GLU A 79 1.05 -10.24 -3.19
N SER A 80 0.27 -9.64 -2.29
CA SER A 80 -0.58 -8.48 -2.64
C SER A 80 0.28 -7.28 -3.08
N HIS A 81 1.39 -7.03 -2.39
CA HIS A 81 2.32 -5.96 -2.72
C HIS A 81 2.98 -6.19 -4.09
N LYS A 82 3.32 -7.43 -4.46
CA LYS A 82 3.81 -7.72 -5.81
C LYS A 82 2.77 -7.39 -6.88
N GLU A 83 1.50 -7.76 -6.67
CA GLU A 83 0.43 -7.44 -7.62
C GLU A 83 0.20 -5.93 -7.74
N ILE A 84 0.32 -5.18 -6.63
CA ILE A 84 0.31 -3.71 -6.64
C ILE A 84 1.47 -3.19 -7.50
N ILE A 85 2.71 -3.61 -7.24
CA ILE A 85 3.88 -3.16 -8.02
C ILE A 85 3.69 -3.45 -9.51
N LEU A 86 3.24 -4.65 -9.87
CA LEU A 86 2.98 -5.03 -11.26
C LEU A 86 1.89 -4.16 -11.89
N ALA A 87 0.79 -3.89 -11.17
CA ALA A 87 -0.26 -3.01 -11.65
C ALA A 87 0.23 -1.59 -11.89
N LEU A 88 1.03 -1.04 -10.96
CA LEU A 88 1.61 0.29 -11.10
C LEU A 88 2.61 0.36 -12.26
N GLN A 89 3.42 -0.68 -12.46
CA GLN A 89 4.32 -0.79 -13.62
C GLN A 89 3.54 -0.78 -14.93
N THR A 90 2.53 -1.64 -15.06
CA THR A 90 1.67 -1.70 -16.25
C THR A 90 0.96 -0.36 -16.52
N LEU A 91 0.48 0.32 -15.46
CA LEU A 91 -0.14 1.64 -15.60
C LEU A 91 0.85 2.64 -16.18
N TRP A 92 2.05 2.71 -15.62
CA TRP A 92 3.06 3.67 -16.04
C TRP A 92 3.56 3.40 -17.45
N GLU A 93 3.80 2.13 -17.80
CA GLU A 93 4.11 1.73 -19.17
C GLU A 93 3.01 2.19 -20.15
N THR A 94 1.74 2.01 -19.79
CA THR A 94 0.61 2.51 -20.59
C THR A 94 0.63 4.04 -20.73
N VAL A 95 0.92 4.78 -19.65
CA VAL A 95 1.08 6.25 -19.70
C VAL A 95 2.18 6.67 -20.67
N LEU A 96 3.33 5.98 -20.64
CA LEU A 96 4.47 6.22 -21.53
C LEU A 96 4.13 5.91 -22.99
N GLU A 97 3.43 4.81 -23.25
CA GLU A 97 2.96 4.43 -24.59
C GLU A 97 1.99 5.46 -25.16
N ILE A 98 1.00 5.90 -24.36
CA ILE A 98 0.09 6.98 -24.73
C ILE A 98 0.90 8.24 -25.07
N ARG A 99 1.84 8.64 -24.20
CA ARG A 99 2.67 9.84 -24.41
C ARG A 99 3.44 9.77 -25.72
N GLN A 100 4.09 8.64 -25.98
CA GLN A 100 4.86 8.44 -27.20
C GLN A 100 3.98 8.48 -28.45
N PHE A 101 2.81 7.84 -28.40
CA PHE A 101 1.85 7.82 -29.50
C PHE A 101 1.24 9.19 -29.79
N VAL A 102 0.88 9.93 -28.74
CA VAL A 102 0.20 11.23 -28.82
C VAL A 102 1.16 12.38 -29.19
N SER A 103 2.43 12.28 -28.80
CA SER A 103 3.43 13.35 -28.94
C SER A 103 3.51 14.00 -30.34
N PRO A 104 3.57 13.24 -31.46
CA PRO A 104 3.60 13.83 -32.79
C PRO A 104 2.36 14.69 -33.12
N PHE A 105 1.21 14.38 -32.54
CA PHE A 105 -0.03 15.11 -32.76
C PHE A 105 -0.19 16.32 -31.84
N ILE A 106 0.43 16.32 -30.67
CA ILE A 106 0.44 17.49 -29.76
C ILE A 106 1.49 18.53 -30.17
N PHE A 107 2.51 18.11 -30.94
CA PHE A 107 3.61 18.96 -31.38
C PHE A 107 3.22 20.38 -31.84
N PRO A 108 2.14 20.61 -32.64
CA PRO A 108 1.73 21.96 -33.01
C PRO A 108 1.45 22.87 -31.80
N TYR A 109 0.80 22.35 -30.76
CA TYR A 109 0.55 23.10 -29.52
C TYR A 109 1.80 23.33 -28.67
N THR A 110 2.85 22.54 -28.89
CA THR A 110 4.13 22.66 -28.19
C THR A 110 5.03 23.72 -28.79
N VAL A 111 4.93 23.99 -30.10
CA VAL A 111 5.85 24.91 -30.79
C VAL A 111 5.22 26.20 -31.27
N LEU A 112 3.89 26.24 -31.40
CA LEU A 112 3.16 27.41 -31.92
C LEU A 112 2.42 28.13 -30.78
N VAL A 113 2.41 29.47 -30.82
CA VAL A 113 1.53 30.26 -29.95
C VAL A 113 0.08 30.21 -30.44
N ARG A 114 -0.87 30.47 -29.56
CA ARG A 114 -2.31 30.47 -29.84
C ARG A 114 -2.70 31.22 -31.12
N ASN A 115 -2.07 32.36 -31.38
CA ASN A 115 -2.37 33.19 -32.55
C ASN A 115 -1.81 32.62 -33.87
N GLU A 116 -0.81 31.74 -33.82
CA GLU A 116 -0.17 31.19 -35.01
C GLU A 116 -0.95 30.03 -35.64
N TYR A 117 -1.66 29.23 -34.84
CA TYR A 117 -2.38 28.05 -35.35
C TYR A 117 -3.91 28.22 -35.42
N SER A 118 -4.49 29.21 -34.72
CA SER A 118 -5.93 29.48 -34.74
C SER A 118 -6.41 30.26 -35.98
N GLY A 119 -5.50 30.88 -36.73
CA GLY A 119 -5.83 31.72 -37.89
C GLY A 119 -5.44 31.14 -39.26
N ILE A 120 -4.68 30.05 -39.29
CA ILE A 120 -4.05 29.53 -40.52
C ILE A 120 -4.50 28.08 -40.73
N PRO A 121 -5.02 27.73 -41.93
CA PRO A 121 -5.32 26.34 -42.26
C PRO A 121 -4.11 25.44 -42.02
N VAL A 122 -4.31 24.23 -41.50
CA VAL A 122 -3.17 23.40 -41.03
C VAL A 122 -2.11 23.13 -42.09
N HIS A 123 -2.51 23.06 -43.35
CA HIS A 123 -1.64 22.82 -44.50
C HIS A 123 -0.79 24.04 -44.91
N GLU A 124 -1.13 25.23 -44.41
CA GLU A 124 -0.38 26.47 -44.60
C GLU A 124 0.55 26.77 -43.42
N ILE A 125 0.35 26.12 -42.27
CA ILE A 125 1.17 26.30 -41.07
C ILE A 125 2.63 25.92 -41.37
N GLY A 126 3.53 26.87 -41.12
CA GLY A 126 4.96 26.69 -41.38
C GLY A 126 5.27 26.39 -42.85
N ASN A 127 4.55 26.99 -43.81
CA ASN A 127 4.66 26.70 -45.25
C ASN A 127 4.38 25.22 -45.60
N GLY A 128 3.59 24.53 -44.79
CA GLY A 128 3.27 23.10 -44.96
C GLY A 128 4.25 22.14 -44.28
N TYR A 129 5.44 22.60 -43.84
CA TYR A 129 6.44 21.73 -43.22
C TYR A 129 5.94 21.07 -41.93
N ILE A 130 5.13 21.77 -41.14
CA ILE A 130 4.56 21.21 -39.90
C ILE A 130 3.53 20.12 -40.23
N ALA A 131 2.64 20.35 -41.20
CA ALA A 131 1.67 19.36 -41.65
C ALA A 131 2.32 18.14 -42.32
N ASP A 132 3.41 18.34 -43.06
CA ASP A 132 4.13 17.26 -43.73
C ASP A 132 4.95 16.39 -42.77
N GLY A 133 5.37 16.95 -41.62
CA GLY A 133 6.03 16.20 -40.54
C GLY A 133 5.08 15.40 -39.66
N MET A 134 3.76 15.63 -39.75
CA MET A 134 2.77 14.95 -38.90
C MET A 134 2.31 13.62 -39.52
N PRO A 135 2.12 12.57 -38.70
CA PRO A 135 1.56 11.31 -39.19
C PRO A 135 0.15 11.51 -39.76
N ARG A 136 -0.09 11.00 -40.97
CA ARG A 136 -1.42 11.00 -41.59
C ARG A 136 -2.10 9.67 -41.33
N ILE A 137 -3.02 9.68 -40.37
CA ILE A 137 -3.86 8.53 -40.03
C ILE A 137 -5.33 8.94 -40.05
N SER A 138 -6.20 8.02 -40.45
CA SER A 138 -7.64 8.24 -40.36
C SER A 138 -8.10 8.27 -38.90
N GLU A 139 -9.25 8.86 -38.62
CA GLU A 139 -9.84 8.82 -37.27
C GLU A 139 -10.03 7.38 -36.77
N GLU A 140 -10.48 6.48 -37.65
CA GLU A 140 -10.62 5.06 -37.31
C GLU A 140 -9.27 4.42 -36.94
N GLN A 141 -8.21 4.72 -37.70
CA GLN A 141 -6.87 4.23 -37.41
C GLN A 141 -6.34 4.79 -36.09
N PHE A 142 -6.59 6.07 -35.80
CA PHE A 142 -6.24 6.70 -34.53
C PHE A 142 -6.87 5.96 -33.36
N PHE A 143 -8.19 5.74 -33.36
CA PHE A 143 -8.88 5.03 -32.27
C PHE A 143 -8.52 3.54 -32.17
N LYS A 144 -8.02 2.92 -33.25
CA LYS A 144 -7.50 1.55 -33.21
C LYS A 144 -6.06 1.48 -32.69
N ALA A 145 -5.26 2.51 -32.92
CA ALA A 145 -3.86 2.58 -32.53
C ALA A 145 -3.65 3.14 -31.11
N LEU A 146 -4.67 3.76 -30.51
CA LEU A 146 -4.61 4.20 -29.11
C LEU A 146 -4.35 2.99 -28.18
N PRO A 147 -3.30 3.02 -27.35
CA PRO A 147 -2.85 1.89 -26.52
C PRO A 147 -3.76 1.60 -25.30
N VAL A 148 -5.05 1.93 -25.39
CA VAL A 148 -6.02 1.85 -24.29
C VAL A 148 -7.08 0.79 -24.53
N LYS A 149 -7.31 0.41 -25.79
CA LYS A 149 -8.19 -0.71 -26.13
C LYS A 149 -7.50 -1.99 -25.68
N ASP A 150 -8.12 -2.68 -24.73
CA ASP A 150 -7.67 -3.97 -24.17
C ASP A 150 -6.51 -3.91 -23.17
N SER A 151 -6.33 -2.75 -22.52
CA SER A 151 -5.20 -2.57 -21.62
C SER A 151 -5.26 -3.53 -20.42
N GLU A 152 -4.19 -4.32 -20.25
CA GLU A 152 -3.98 -5.21 -19.11
C GLU A 152 -4.16 -4.48 -17.76
N ILE A 153 -4.09 -3.15 -17.76
CA ILE A 153 -4.33 -2.33 -16.58
C ILE A 153 -5.77 -2.38 -16.07
N GLU A 154 -6.80 -2.52 -16.92
CA GLU A 154 -8.19 -2.64 -16.42
C GLU A 154 -8.35 -3.90 -15.57
N LYS A 155 -7.72 -5.01 -15.97
CA LYS A 155 -7.72 -6.27 -15.22
C LYS A 155 -7.05 -6.12 -13.85
N ARG A 156 -6.16 -5.14 -13.72
CA ARG A 156 -5.38 -4.83 -12.52
C ARG A 156 -5.92 -3.62 -11.76
N ARG A 157 -7.04 -3.02 -12.17
CA ARG A 157 -7.63 -1.81 -11.56
C ARG A 157 -7.80 -1.92 -10.05
N LEU A 158 -8.17 -3.11 -9.55
CA LEU A 158 -8.33 -3.38 -8.12
C LEU A 158 -7.06 -3.02 -7.31
N PHE A 159 -5.87 -3.21 -7.89
CA PHE A 159 -4.59 -2.99 -7.23
C PHE A 159 -4.04 -1.57 -7.41
N VAL A 160 -4.63 -0.79 -8.33
CA VAL A 160 -4.25 0.60 -8.60
C VAL A 160 -5.00 1.57 -7.68
N GLY A 161 -6.23 1.22 -7.29
CA GLY A 161 -7.11 2.09 -6.53
C GLY A 161 -7.83 3.13 -7.40
N GLU A 162 -9.00 3.58 -6.95
CA GLU A 162 -9.90 4.43 -7.75
C GLU A 162 -9.35 5.84 -7.98
N LYS A 163 -8.57 6.38 -7.03
CA LYS A 163 -7.96 7.71 -7.15
C LYS A 163 -6.92 7.75 -8.27
N LEU A 164 -5.94 6.85 -8.24
CA LEU A 164 -4.92 6.75 -9.29
C LEU A 164 -5.54 6.36 -10.63
N TRP A 165 -6.54 5.47 -10.62
CA TRP A 165 -7.28 5.11 -11.83
C TRP A 165 -7.97 6.31 -12.48
N LEU A 166 -8.63 7.15 -11.69
CA LEU A 166 -9.26 8.39 -12.17
C LEU A 166 -8.23 9.35 -12.78
N MET A 167 -7.06 9.50 -12.13
CA MET A 167 -5.97 10.33 -12.66
C MET A 167 -5.49 9.84 -14.02
N PHE A 168 -5.28 8.52 -14.14
CA PHE A 168 -4.91 7.88 -15.41
C PHE A 168 -5.97 8.11 -16.50
N GLN A 169 -7.26 7.97 -16.18
CA GLN A 169 -8.33 8.18 -17.15
C GLN A 169 -8.41 9.61 -17.65
N ILE A 170 -8.24 10.60 -16.76
CA ILE A 170 -8.19 12.01 -17.14
C ILE A 170 -6.97 12.30 -18.00
N TYR A 171 -5.79 11.79 -17.63
CA TYR A 171 -4.58 11.91 -18.47
C TYR A 171 -4.80 11.35 -19.87
N ASN A 172 -5.31 10.13 -19.97
CA ASN A 172 -5.57 9.47 -21.24
C ASN A 172 -6.58 10.25 -22.09
N ALA A 173 -7.70 10.65 -21.49
CA ALA A 173 -8.73 11.36 -22.22
C ALA A 173 -8.25 12.77 -22.64
N LEU A 174 -7.44 13.45 -21.83
CA LEU A 174 -6.83 14.74 -22.19
C LEU A 174 -5.87 14.61 -23.38
N SER A 175 -4.90 13.69 -23.27
CA SER A 175 -3.88 13.47 -24.30
C SER A 175 -4.51 13.01 -25.62
N SER A 176 -5.44 12.06 -25.55
CA SER A 176 -6.20 11.58 -26.71
C SER A 176 -7.06 12.66 -27.33
N ARG A 177 -7.71 13.51 -26.53
CA ARG A 177 -8.56 14.62 -27.01
C ARG A 177 -7.73 15.66 -27.77
N LEU A 178 -6.56 16.03 -27.25
CA LEU A 178 -5.65 16.96 -27.90
C LEU A 178 -5.14 16.41 -29.24
N ALA A 179 -4.66 15.16 -29.26
CA ALA A 179 -4.22 14.51 -30.50
C ALA A 179 -5.36 14.38 -31.52
N TYR A 180 -6.55 13.97 -31.08
CA TYR A 180 -7.71 13.80 -31.95
C TYR A 180 -8.09 15.10 -32.67
N LYS A 181 -8.02 16.26 -31.98
CA LYS A 181 -8.26 17.57 -32.62
C LYS A 181 -7.35 17.77 -33.83
N VAL A 182 -6.07 17.45 -33.68
CA VAL A 182 -5.09 17.60 -34.75
C VAL A 182 -5.30 16.58 -35.86
N VAL A 183 -5.53 15.30 -35.53
CA VAL A 183 -5.82 14.24 -36.51
C VAL A 183 -7.05 14.60 -37.36
N LYS A 184 -8.13 15.07 -36.74
CA LYS A 184 -9.35 15.46 -37.46
C LYS A 184 -9.08 16.61 -38.43
N VAL A 185 -8.41 17.65 -37.96
CA VAL A 185 -8.11 18.85 -38.77
C VAL A 185 -7.16 18.54 -39.93
N LEU A 186 -6.18 17.67 -39.72
CA LEU A 186 -5.27 17.19 -40.78
C LEU A 186 -6.03 16.52 -41.93
N ASN A 187 -7.12 15.80 -41.64
CA ASN A 187 -7.95 15.13 -42.63
C ASN A 187 -8.96 16.08 -43.30
N GLU A 188 -9.50 17.05 -42.56
CA GLU A 188 -10.55 17.98 -43.03
C GLU A 188 -10.02 19.28 -43.66
N LYS A 189 -8.69 19.53 -43.62
CA LYS A 189 -8.02 20.78 -44.06
C LYS A 189 -8.51 22.05 -43.35
N ASN A 190 -9.00 21.90 -42.12
CA ASN A 190 -9.48 22.99 -41.29
C ASN A 190 -8.33 23.70 -40.54
N GLN A 191 -8.68 24.67 -39.69
CA GLN A 191 -7.77 25.29 -38.74
C GLN A 191 -7.66 24.42 -37.47
N ILE A 192 -6.50 24.44 -36.82
CA ILE A 192 -6.34 23.75 -35.53
C ILE A 192 -7.10 24.58 -34.48
N PRO A 193 -8.10 24.01 -33.78
CA PRO A 193 -8.78 24.74 -32.71
C PRO A 193 -7.80 25.03 -31.57
N GLU A 194 -8.06 26.09 -30.81
CA GLU A 194 -7.33 26.33 -29.56
C GLU A 194 -7.44 25.10 -28.65
N TRP A 195 -6.35 24.77 -27.97
CA TRP A 195 -6.27 23.52 -27.21
C TRP A 195 -7.41 23.39 -26.19
N ASP A 196 -7.80 24.50 -25.55
CA ASP A 196 -8.87 24.66 -24.56
C ASP A 196 -10.27 24.90 -25.16
N LYS A 197 -10.41 24.92 -26.49
CA LYS A 197 -11.69 25.13 -27.18
C LYS A 197 -12.12 23.91 -27.99
N ASP A 198 -13.42 23.71 -28.14
CA ASP A 198 -13.99 22.70 -29.02
C ASP A 198 -13.83 23.10 -30.50
N PHE A 199 -14.30 22.25 -31.42
CA PHE A 199 -14.23 22.53 -32.85
C PHE A 199 -15.12 23.71 -33.30
N GLU A 200 -16.04 24.16 -32.45
CA GLU A 200 -16.90 25.33 -32.68
C GLU A 200 -16.33 26.60 -32.03
N GLY A 201 -15.16 26.52 -31.38
CA GLY A 201 -14.52 27.64 -30.69
C GLY A 201 -15.10 27.97 -29.31
N ARG A 202 -15.94 27.10 -28.73
CA ARG A 202 -16.45 27.23 -27.36
C ARG A 202 -15.46 26.59 -26.37
N PRO A 203 -15.43 26.98 -25.09
CA PRO A 203 -14.62 26.29 -24.08
C PRO A 203 -14.90 24.78 -24.08
N ASP A 204 -13.86 23.96 -24.20
CA ASP A 204 -14.01 22.50 -24.25
C ASP A 204 -14.24 21.98 -22.81
N PRO A 205 -15.43 21.42 -22.51
CA PRO A 205 -15.82 21.06 -21.16
C PRO A 205 -14.93 19.96 -20.57
N PHE A 206 -14.20 19.22 -21.41
CA PHE A 206 -13.29 18.20 -20.96
C PHE A 206 -12.14 18.79 -20.11
N PHE A 207 -11.73 20.05 -20.34
CA PHE A 207 -10.68 20.68 -19.54
C PHE A 207 -11.12 20.98 -18.11
N ASN A 208 -12.43 21.05 -17.84
CA ASN A 208 -12.92 21.13 -16.47
C ASN A 208 -12.59 19.86 -15.66
N SER A 209 -12.31 18.73 -16.31
CA SER A 209 -11.87 17.52 -15.60
C SER A 209 -10.47 17.66 -14.98
N LEU A 210 -9.64 18.60 -15.45
CA LEU A 210 -8.33 18.86 -14.86
C LEU A 210 -8.43 19.35 -13.41
N SER A 211 -9.50 20.08 -13.06
CA SER A 211 -9.69 20.58 -11.69
C SER A 211 -9.97 19.47 -10.67
N VAL A 212 -10.17 18.23 -11.13
CA VAL A 212 -10.30 17.05 -10.26
C VAL A 212 -8.92 16.62 -9.72
N ILE A 213 -7.84 16.91 -10.45
CA ILE A 213 -6.47 16.48 -10.12
C ILE A 213 -5.59 17.67 -9.74
N LEU A 214 -5.69 18.76 -10.50
CA LEU A 214 -4.88 19.96 -10.35
C LEU A 214 -5.70 21.03 -9.63
N GLU A 215 -5.05 21.77 -8.75
CA GLU A 215 -5.66 22.91 -8.10
C GLU A 215 -5.85 24.07 -9.11
N GLU A 216 -6.88 24.91 -8.92
CA GLU A 216 -7.16 26.02 -9.85
C GLU A 216 -6.00 27.02 -9.99
N ASN A 217 -5.23 27.21 -8.93
CA ASN A 217 -4.02 28.03 -8.92
C ASN A 217 -2.90 27.43 -9.79
N GLU A 218 -2.69 26.10 -9.76
CA GLU A 218 -1.72 25.38 -10.58
C GLU A 218 -2.08 25.53 -12.06
N ILE A 219 -3.35 25.32 -12.39
CA ILE A 219 -3.86 25.48 -13.77
C ILE A 219 -3.64 26.91 -14.26
N LYS A 220 -4.03 27.92 -13.45
CA LYS A 220 -3.85 29.34 -13.80
C LYS A 220 -2.38 29.68 -13.98
N GLN A 221 -1.50 29.24 -13.09
CA GLN A 221 -0.06 29.49 -13.20
C GLN A 221 0.52 28.93 -14.51
N ILE A 222 0.14 27.70 -14.89
CA ILE A 222 0.62 27.10 -16.14
C ILE A 222 0.13 27.90 -17.35
N ILE A 223 -1.14 28.30 -17.36
CA ILE A 223 -1.76 29.04 -18.47
C ILE A 223 -1.20 30.47 -18.58
N ASP A 224 -1.07 31.18 -17.45
CA ASP A 224 -0.70 32.60 -17.42
C ASP A 224 0.80 32.82 -17.66
N ILE A 225 1.65 31.86 -17.27
CA ILE A 225 3.11 31.98 -17.39
C ILE A 225 3.60 31.55 -18.79
N PHE A 226 2.95 30.57 -19.41
CA PHE A 226 3.42 29.94 -20.64
C PHE A 226 2.39 30.02 -21.77
N GLU A 227 2.65 30.87 -22.76
CA GLU A 227 1.86 30.95 -24.00
C GLU A 227 2.12 29.78 -24.97
N ILE A 228 3.30 29.18 -24.87
CA ILE A 228 3.76 28.05 -25.68
C ILE A 228 3.83 26.81 -24.78
N ASN A 229 3.57 25.62 -25.33
CA ASN A 229 3.75 24.35 -24.62
C ASN A 229 2.81 24.12 -23.42
N THR A 230 1.78 24.96 -23.24
CA THR A 230 0.80 24.85 -22.17
C THR A 230 0.18 23.46 -22.07
N PRO A 231 -0.28 22.81 -23.17
CA PRO A 231 -0.91 21.50 -23.07
C PRO A 231 0.04 20.40 -22.61
N GLN A 232 1.31 20.46 -23.03
CA GLN A 232 2.33 19.52 -22.58
C GLN A 232 2.66 19.72 -21.10
N LEU A 233 2.73 20.97 -20.63
CA LEU A 233 2.95 21.28 -19.21
C LEU A 233 1.79 20.77 -18.35
N LEU A 234 0.55 20.92 -18.80
CA LEU A 234 -0.62 20.36 -18.12
C LEU A 234 -0.55 18.83 -18.07
N LEU A 235 -0.19 18.16 -19.17
CA LEU A 235 0.01 16.72 -19.18
C LEU A 235 1.11 16.28 -18.23
N SER A 236 2.25 16.98 -18.21
CA SER A 236 3.36 16.71 -17.30
C SER A 236 2.97 16.93 -15.83
N ALA A 237 2.16 17.95 -15.52
CA ALA A 237 1.64 18.15 -14.18
C ALA A 237 0.73 16.98 -13.74
N VAL A 238 -0.12 16.46 -14.64
CA VAL A 238 -0.92 15.26 -14.34
C VAL A 238 -0.03 14.02 -14.18
N GLU A 239 0.99 13.84 -15.02
CA GLU A 239 1.98 12.75 -14.88
C GLU A 239 2.69 12.81 -13.51
N GLU A 240 3.04 14.00 -13.04
CA GLU A 240 3.66 14.19 -11.72
C GLU A 240 2.72 13.78 -10.58
N LYS A 241 1.43 14.14 -10.65
CA LYS A 241 0.42 13.71 -9.67
C LYS A 241 0.23 12.19 -9.69
N ILE A 242 0.21 11.57 -10.87
CA ILE A 242 0.17 10.11 -11.04
C ILE A 242 1.38 9.46 -10.35
N LEU A 243 2.60 9.94 -10.60
CA LEU A 243 3.82 9.41 -9.97
C LEU A 243 3.83 9.62 -8.45
N GLY A 244 3.34 10.76 -7.97
CA GLY A 244 3.17 11.02 -6.54
C GLY A 244 2.26 9.99 -5.88
N GLU A 245 1.10 9.73 -6.46
CA GLU A 245 0.14 8.75 -5.97
C GLU A 245 0.68 7.32 -6.04
N MET A 246 1.39 6.96 -7.11
CA MET A 246 2.06 5.66 -7.22
C MET A 246 3.11 5.47 -6.11
N ASN A 247 3.89 6.51 -5.79
CA ASN A 247 4.87 6.45 -4.71
C ASN A 247 4.19 6.28 -3.35
N GLU A 248 3.05 6.94 -3.12
CA GLU A 248 2.24 6.75 -1.91
C GLU A 248 1.72 5.31 -1.81
N LEU A 249 1.30 4.68 -2.91
CA LEU A 249 0.86 3.28 -2.89
C LEU A 249 2.01 2.26 -2.66
N ILE A 250 3.24 2.60 -3.06
CA ILE A 250 4.41 1.73 -2.88
C ILE A 250 5.02 1.89 -1.48
N PHE A 251 5.10 3.13 -0.98
CA PHE A 251 5.87 3.47 0.22
C PHE A 251 5.02 3.98 1.40
N GLY A 252 3.75 4.31 1.16
CA GLY A 252 2.81 4.81 2.16
C GLY A 252 2.40 3.78 3.19
#